data_AF-A0A7H1NNM0-F1
#
_entry.id   AF-A0A7H1NNM0-F1
#
_cell.length_a   1.000
_cell.length_b   1.000
_cell.length_c   1.000
_cell.angle_alpha   90.00
_cell.angle_beta   90.00
_cell.angle_gamma   90.00
#
_symmetry.space_group_name_H-M   'P 1'
#
loop_
_entity.id
_entity.type
_entity.pdbx_description
1 polymer ?
#
loop_
_entity_poly.entity_id
_entity_poly.type
_entity_poly.pdbx_seq_one_letter_code
_entity_poly.pdbx_strand_id
1 'polypeptide(L)' 'MKGAIGRGEEGLSESQRAYEARRAAKAGVSLEKWMEQKKQRQREEQKIQDNYQNRLEQKNKKNGFLKRLIERLHKPFS' A
#
# COMPACT_ATOMS: atom_id res chain seq x y z
N MET A 1 2.28 -25.82 -9.42
CA MET A 1 3.22 -24.91 -8.76
C MET A 1 3.30 -23.62 -9.59
N LYS A 2 2.63 -22.53 -9.19
CA LYS A 2 2.76 -21.24 -9.88
C LYS A 2 3.94 -20.49 -9.26
N GLY A 3 5.11 -20.63 -9.85
CA GLY A 3 6.26 -19.77 -9.55
C GLY A 3 5.88 -18.32 -9.86
N ALA A 4 6.06 -17.43 -8.89
CA ALA A 4 5.78 -16.02 -9.04
C ALA A 4 6.63 -15.45 -10.20
N ILE A 5 5.95 -15.13 -11.30
CA ILE A 5 6.50 -14.52 -12.50
C ILE A 5 7.27 -13.27 -12.07
N GLY A 6 8.55 -13.20 -12.46
CA GLY A 6 9.37 -12.00 -12.25
C GLY A 6 8.70 -10.81 -12.92
N ARG A 7 8.05 -9.93 -12.15
CA ARG A 7 7.43 -8.70 -12.69
C ARG A 7 8.50 -7.64 -12.95
N GLY A 8 9.42 -7.95 -13.86
CA GLY A 8 10.29 -7.02 -14.57
C GLY A 8 9.71 -6.73 -15.97
N GLU A 9 10.54 -6.30 -16.90
CA GLU A 9 10.10 -6.01 -18.29
C GLU A 9 9.50 -7.22 -19.01
N GLU A 10 9.94 -8.44 -18.68
CA GLU A 10 9.59 -9.69 -19.39
C GLU A 10 8.12 -10.11 -19.26
N GLY A 11 7.40 -9.57 -18.28
CA GLY A 11 5.96 -9.84 -18.09
C GLY A 11 5.02 -8.84 -18.78
N LEU A 12 5.55 -7.86 -19.51
CA LEU A 12 4.76 -6.79 -20.12
C LEU A 12 4.36 -7.16 -21.56
N SER A 13 3.09 -6.89 -21.92
CA SER A 13 2.68 -6.85 -23.32
C SER A 13 3.47 -5.77 -24.07
N GLU A 14 3.70 -5.93 -25.38
CA GLU A 14 4.45 -4.97 -26.21
C GLU A 14 3.90 -3.54 -26.10
N SER A 15 2.57 -3.39 -26.07
CA SER A 15 1.90 -2.09 -25.91
C SER A 15 2.23 -1.44 -24.56
N GLN A 16 2.29 -2.24 -23.50
CA GLN A 16 2.64 -1.80 -22.17
C GLN A 16 4.14 -1.50 -22.04
N ARG A 17 4.99 -2.28 -22.70
CA ARG A 17 6.44 -2.03 -22.76
C ARG A 17 6.74 -0.70 -23.44
N ALA A 18 6.09 -0.42 -24.57
CA ALA A 18 6.21 0.87 -25.27
C ALA A 18 5.73 2.05 -24.42
N TYR A 19 4.63 1.87 -23.68
CA TYR A 19 4.13 2.88 -22.76
C TYR A 19 5.14 3.20 -21.65
N GLU A 20 5.70 2.17 -21.00
CA GLU A 20 6.68 2.34 -19.93
C GLU A 20 8.03 2.85 -20.47
N ALA A 21 8.44 2.47 -21.68
CA ALA A 21 9.66 2.97 -22.32
C ALA A 21 9.60 4.49 -22.54
N ARG A 22 8.44 5.03 -22.93
CA ARG A 22 8.22 6.49 -23.03
C ARG A 22 8.38 7.19 -21.69
N ARG A 23 7.97 6.54 -20.60
CA ARG A 23 8.09 7.08 -19.24
C ARG A 23 9.53 7.02 -18.74
N ALA A 24 10.22 5.91 -19.00
CA ALA A 24 11.64 5.76 -18.71
C ALA A 24 12.46 6.82 -19.45
N ALA A 25 12.20 7.02 -20.75
CA ALA A 25 12.83 8.07 -21.55
C ALA A 25 12.54 9.48 -20.99
N LYS A 26 11.30 9.75 -20.55
CA LYS A 26 10.95 11.02 -19.90
C LYS A 26 11.72 11.25 -18.58
N ALA A 27 11.99 10.18 -17.84
CA ALA A 27 12.76 10.22 -16.62
C ALA A 27 14.28 10.16 -16.86
N GLY A 28 14.73 10.04 -18.11
CA GLY A 28 16.15 9.95 -18.47
C GLY A 28 16.84 8.66 -18.01
N VAL A 29 16.08 7.58 -17.82
CA VAL A 29 16.58 6.28 -17.34
C VAL A 29 16.24 5.16 -18.31
N SER A 30 16.94 4.03 -18.21
CA SER A 30 16.56 2.82 -18.94
C SER A 30 15.23 2.26 -18.43
N LEU A 31 14.54 1.52 -19.29
CA LEU A 31 13.26 0.89 -18.94
C LEU A 31 13.41 -0.06 -17.74
N GLU A 32 14.52 -0.78 -17.66
CA GLU A 32 14.78 -1.72 -16.57
C GLU A 32 14.89 -0.96 -15.25
N LYS A 33 15.66 0.13 -15.25
CA LYS A 33 15.83 0.99 -14.07
C LYS A 33 14.52 1.66 -13.66
N TRP A 34 13.70 2.06 -14.62
CA TRP A 34 12.37 2.61 -14.39
C TRP A 34 11.46 1.59 -13.70
N MET A 35 11.48 0.34 -14.13
CA MET A 35 10.70 -0.74 -13.53
C MET A 35 11.17 -1.08 -12.11
N GLU A 36 12.48 -1.09 -11.85
CA GLU A 36 13.03 -1.24 -10.50
C GLU A 36 12.56 -0.13 -9.56
N GLN A 37 12.64 1.13 -9.99
CA GLN A 37 12.19 2.27 -9.19
C GLN A 37 10.69 2.20 -8.90
N LYS A 38 9.88 1.79 -9.88
CA LYS A 38 8.44 1.61 -9.70
C LYS A 38 8.13 0.51 -8.68
N LYS A 39 8.87 -0.59 -8.71
CA LYS A 39 8.74 -1.69 -7.74
C LYS A 39 9.11 -1.24 -6.33
N GLN A 40 10.15 -0.43 -6.20
CA GLN A 40 10.56 0.15 -4.92
C GLN A 40 9.48 1.08 -4.36
N ARG A 41 8.95 1.99 -5.19
CA ARG A 41 7.87 2.90 -4.82
C ARG A 41 6.60 2.17 -4.37
N GLN A 42 6.18 1.13 -5.10
CA GLN A 42 5.01 0.33 -4.71
C GLN A 42 5.18 -0.33 -3.35
N ARG A 43 6.39 -0.80 -3.00
CA ARG A 43 6.66 -1.36 -1.67
C ARG A 43 6.57 -0.29 -0.58
N GLU A 44 7.02 0.92 -0.86
CA GLU A 44 6.93 2.05 0.08
C GLU A 44 5.48 2.50 0.28
N GLU A 45 4.71 2.59 -0.80
CA GLU A 45 3.28 2.91 -0.76
C GLU A 45 2.47 1.86 0.02
N GLN A 46 2.77 0.56 -0.15
CA GLN A 46 2.14 -0.51 0.64
C GLN A 46 2.45 -0.36 2.14
N LYS A 47 3.70 -0.07 2.50
CA LYS A 47 4.06 0.19 3.91
C LYS A 47 3.31 1.39 4.48
N ILE A 48 3.08 2.44 3.70
CA ILE A 48 2.33 3.62 4.15
C ILE A 48 0.85 3.27 4.33
N GLN A 49 0.25 2.52 3.40
CA GLN A 49 -1.13 2.10 3.47
C GLN A 49 -1.38 1.16 4.66
N ASP A 50 -0.50 0.20 4.91
CA ASP A 50 -0.59 -0.70 6.05
C ASP A 50 -0.49 0.07 7.38
N ASN A 51 0.40 1.05 7.47
CA ASN A 51 0.49 1.93 8.64
C ASN A 51 -0.77 2.79 8.82
N TYR A 52 -1.39 3.24 7.73
CA TYR A 52 -2.64 4.00 7.78
C TYR A 52 -3.80 3.13 8.28
N GLN A 53 -3.96 1.91 7.75
CA GLN A 53 -5.00 0.98 8.20
C GLN A 53 -4.81 0.57 9.67
N ASN A 54 -3.58 0.25 10.07
CA ASN A 54 -3.26 -0.03 11.48
C ASN A 54 -3.61 1.15 12.41
N ARG A 55 -3.38 2.39 11.98
CA ARG A 55 -3.78 3.57 12.76
C ARG A 55 -5.31 3.74 12.86
N LEU A 56 -6.05 3.44 11.80
CA LEU A 56 -7.51 3.47 11.83
C LEU A 56 -8.11 2.40 12.76
N GLU A 57 -7.55 1.20 12.76
CA GLU A 57 -7.95 0.13 13.68
C GLU A 57 -7.66 0.48 15.15
N GLN A 58 -6.48 1.03 15.43
CA GLN A 58 -6.10 1.50 16.77
C GLN A 58 -7.05 2.61 17.27
N LYS A 59 -7.45 3.54 16.39
CA LYS A 59 -8.38 4.63 16.74
C LYS A 59 -9.78 4.09 17.08
N ASN A 60 -10.28 3.11 16.32
CA ASN A 60 -11.57 2.47 16.61
C ASN A 60 -11.58 1.75 17.97
N LYS A 61 -10.50 1.04 18.32
CA LYS A 61 -10.38 0.33 19.61
C LYS A 61 -10.44 1.28 20.81
N LYS A 62 -9.81 2.46 20.72
CA LYS A 62 -9.80 3.46 21.81
C LYS A 62 -11.17 4.09 22.07
N ASN A 63 -11.94 4.37 21.00
CA ASN A 63 -13.28 4.92 21.13
C ASN A 63 -14.24 3.93 21.82
N GLY A 64 -14.10 2.63 21.55
CA GLY A 64 -14.89 1.59 22.21
C GLY A 64 -14.62 1.47 23.72
N PHE A 65 -13.37 1.68 24.16
CA PHE A 65 -13.02 1.64 25.58
C PHE A 65 -13.59 2.83 26.37
N LEU A 66 -13.47 4.05 25.82
CA LEU A 66 -14.01 5.26 26.46
C LEU A 66 -15.53 5.21 26.56
N LYS A 67 -16.22 4.70 25.53
CA LYS A 67 -17.67 4.53 25.56
C LYS A 67 -18.11 3.60 26.69
N ARG A 68 -17.43 2.45 26.87
CA ARG A 68 -17.73 1.51 27.97
C ARG A 68 -17.49 2.13 29.35
N LEU A 69 -16.49 3.00 29.49
CA LEU A 69 -16.22 3.72 30.75
C LEU A 69 -17.36 4.70 31.07
N ILE A 70 -17.82 5.47 30.08
CA ILE A 70 -18.95 6.40 30.22
C ILE A 70 -20.24 5.64 30.53
N GLU A 71 -20.53 4.55 29.82
CA GLU A 71 -21.71 3.70 30.07
C GLU A 71 -21.69 3.10 31.48
N ARG A 72 -20.51 2.78 32.02
CA ARG A 72 -20.35 2.24 33.37
C ARG A 72 -20.48 3.33 34.44
N LEU A 73 -20.19 4.59 34.10
CA LEU A 73 -20.43 5.75 34.97
C LEU A 73 -21.92 6.18 34.98
N HIS A 74 -22.58 6.06 33.83
CA HIS A 74 -23.99 6.45 33.66
C HIS A 74 -24.98 5.34 34.02
N LYS A 75 -24.53 4.12 34.35
CA LYS A 75 -25.42 3.13 34.94
C LYS A 75 -25.68 3.51 36.39
N PRO A 76 -26.92 3.93 36.75
CA PRO A 76 -27.26 4.09 38.14
C PRO A 76 -27.05 2.74 38.83
N PHE A 77 -26.44 2.76 40.00
CA PHE A 77 -26.47 1.63 40.91
C PHE A 77 -27.95 1.39 41.24
N SER A 78 -28.55 0.43 40.54
CA SER A 78 -29.83 -0.16 40.93
C SER A 78 -29.61 -1.14 42.06
#